data_AF-A0A011PSU4-F1
#
_entry.id   AF-A0A011PSU4-F1
#
_cell.length_a   1.000
_cell.length_b   1.000
_cell.length_c   1.000
_cell.angle_alpha   90.00
_cell.angle_beta   90.00
_cell.angle_gamma   90.00
#
_symmetry.space_group_name_H-M   'P 1'
#
loop_
_entity.id
_entity.type
_entity.pdbx_description
1 polymer ?
#
loop_
_entity_poly.entity_id
_entity_poly.type
_entity_poly.pdbx_seq_one_letter_code
_entity_poly.pdbx_strand_id
1 'polypeptide(L)'
;MLARWIWRGALNGAHQGDTVSTRKVLARILADSEEGSVDGMLEMVKEELLLVPDLADRFNFRFAASKLLALAVLSLEPRNLLTGDRLAAGQLIHRVTSVHASSPLLPVFPVHRGENDHYLQSAANRIFHPPHPGGLRRLLTGITDSRLLLSHGISEEARQSLDDGDRVAFLKLRAEWMRPRVLTFFNRYVRWDEPDRPSIASLIVNDEAA
;
A
#
# COMPACT_ATOMS: atom_id res chain seq x y z
N MET A 1 -3.44 0.69 19.54
CA MET A 1 -2.16 1.41 19.63
C MET A 1 -1.06 0.76 18.79
N LEU A 2 -0.79 -0.55 18.92
CA LEU A 2 0.23 -1.25 18.10
C LEU A 2 0.08 -1.04 16.58
N ALA A 3 -1.14 -1.08 16.05
CA ALA A 3 -1.38 -0.80 14.63
C ALA A 3 -0.90 0.61 14.23
N ARG A 4 -1.19 1.65 15.02
CA ARG A 4 -0.71 3.02 14.74
C ARG A 4 0.81 3.08 14.77
N TRP A 5 1.45 2.42 15.72
CA TRP A 5 2.92 2.35 15.79
C TRP A 5 3.55 1.72 14.54
N ILE A 6 2.97 0.61 14.05
CA ILE A 6 3.43 -0.04 12.81
C ILE A 6 3.30 0.93 11.62
N TRP A 7 2.14 1.55 11.46
CA TRP A 7 1.86 2.39 10.30
C TRP A 7 2.62 3.72 10.31
N ARG A 8 2.67 4.41 11.44
CA ARG A 8 3.44 5.65 11.61
C ARG A 8 4.92 5.39 11.39
N GLY A 9 5.47 4.34 12.01
CA GLY A 9 6.88 3.99 11.85
C GLY A 9 7.27 3.49 10.45
N ALA A 10 6.34 2.86 9.73
CA ALA A 10 6.55 2.49 8.33
C ALA A 10 6.58 3.71 7.39
N LEU A 11 5.82 4.75 7.72
CA LEU A 11 5.67 5.96 6.90
C LEU A 11 6.69 7.05 7.20
N ASN A 12 7.09 7.24 8.46
CA ASN A 12 8.14 8.19 8.84
C ASN A 12 9.56 7.59 8.74
N GLY A 13 9.67 6.31 8.36
CA GLY A 13 10.95 5.63 8.20
C GLY A 13 11.61 5.24 9.52
N ALA A 14 10.92 5.26 10.66
CA ALA A 14 11.46 4.74 11.93
C ALA A 14 11.76 3.23 11.85
N HIS A 15 11.03 2.49 11.00
CA HIS A 15 11.15 1.03 10.85
C HIS A 15 12.06 0.60 9.69
N GLN A 16 13.26 1.18 9.58
CA GLN A 16 14.19 0.86 8.46
C GLN A 16 14.66 -0.60 8.43
N GLY A 17 14.42 -1.38 9.49
CA GLY A 17 14.82 -2.78 9.57
C GLY A 17 16.32 -2.98 9.75
N ASP A 18 17.04 -1.92 10.12
CA ASP A 18 18.45 -1.99 10.50
C ASP A 18 18.63 -2.24 12.02
N THR A 19 19.81 -2.71 12.40
CA THR A 19 20.15 -3.05 13.78
C THR A 19 20.04 -1.85 14.73
N VAL A 20 20.21 -0.62 14.24
CA VAL A 20 20.16 0.60 15.05
C VAL A 20 18.71 0.95 15.40
N SER A 21 17.81 0.91 14.41
CA SER A 21 16.36 1.06 14.56
C SER A 21 15.80 -0.01 15.51
N THR A 22 16.18 -1.28 15.33
CA THR A 22 15.71 -2.37 16.22
C THR A 22 16.18 -2.17 17.67
N ARG A 23 17.44 -1.78 17.90
CA ARG A 23 17.93 -1.51 19.27
C ARG A 23 17.20 -0.35 19.93
N LYS A 24 16.88 0.72 19.18
CA LYS A 24 16.12 1.87 19.71
C LYS A 24 14.73 1.45 20.17
N VAL A 25 14.05 0.56 19.43
CA VAL A 25 12.74 0.02 19.81
C VAL A 25 12.85 -0.86 21.06
N LEU A 26 13.81 -1.80 21.08
CA LEU A 26 14.01 -2.70 22.23
C LEU A 26 14.33 -1.93 23.52
N ALA A 27 15.08 -0.83 23.43
CA ALA A 27 15.40 0.04 24.57
C ALA A 27 14.18 0.73 25.19
N ARG A 28 13.01 0.71 24.54
CA ARG A 28 11.75 1.24 25.08
C ARG A 28 10.93 0.19 25.82
N ILE A 29 11.28 -1.09 25.73
CA ILE A 29 10.54 -2.16 26.41
C ILE A 29 10.97 -2.20 27.88
N LEU A 30 10.04 -1.87 28.76
CA LEU A 30 10.20 -1.87 30.22
C LEU A 30 9.64 -3.17 30.78
N ALA A 31 10.42 -3.88 31.61
CA ALA A 31 10.03 -5.18 32.17
C ALA A 31 8.76 -5.10 33.03
N ASP A 32 8.57 -3.99 33.73
CA ASP A 32 7.51 -3.83 34.74
C ASP A 32 6.39 -2.88 34.29
N SER A 33 6.39 -2.45 33.02
CA SER A 33 5.37 -1.54 32.49
C SER A 33 5.12 -1.73 31.00
N GLU A 34 4.07 -2.46 30.67
CA GLU A 34 3.58 -2.56 29.28
C GLU A 34 3.15 -1.20 28.76
N GLU A 35 2.42 -0.42 29.56
CA GLU A 35 1.96 0.92 29.19
C GLU A 35 3.12 1.88 28.90
N GLY A 36 4.11 1.95 29.79
CA GLY A 36 5.31 2.77 29.56
C GLY A 36 6.13 2.30 28.35
N SER A 37 6.08 1.00 28.03
CA SER A 37 6.68 0.46 26.81
C SER A 37 5.96 0.96 25.56
N VAL A 38 4.63 0.93 25.56
CA VAL A 38 3.80 1.39 24.45
C VAL A 38 3.97 2.89 24.23
N ASP A 39 3.93 3.70 25.29
CA ASP A 39 4.14 5.14 25.21
C ASP A 39 5.54 5.48 24.69
N GLY A 40 6.57 4.81 25.22
CA GLY A 40 7.95 4.98 24.77
C GLY A 40 8.14 4.62 23.30
N MET A 41 7.46 3.58 22.80
CA MET A 41 7.45 3.21 21.39
C MET A 41 6.68 4.19 20.52
N LEU A 42 5.56 4.75 21.00
CA LEU A 42 4.76 5.74 20.27
C LEU A 42 5.46 7.09 20.13
N GLU A 43 6.19 7.52 21.16
CA GLU A 43 6.99 8.76 21.10
C GLU A 43 8.05 8.68 19.99
N MET A 44 8.59 7.50 19.68
CA MET A 44 9.53 7.31 18.55
C MET A 44 8.91 7.57 17.18
N VAL A 45 7.58 7.51 17.07
CA VAL A 45 6.85 7.64 15.81
C VAL A 45 5.85 8.79 15.83
N LYS A 46 6.04 9.74 16.76
CA LYS A 46 5.18 10.91 16.95
C LYS A 46 5.32 11.96 15.86
N GLU A 47 6.51 12.07 15.27
CA GLU A 47 6.72 13.05 14.21
C GLU A 47 5.88 12.71 12.96
N GLU A 48 5.21 13.75 12.46
CA GLU A 48 4.34 13.70 11.30
C GLU A 48 5.14 13.40 10.02
N LEU A 49 4.44 12.83 9.04
CA LEU A 49 4.96 12.31 7.78
C LEU A 49 6.06 13.17 7.11
N LEU A 50 7.19 12.54 6.79
CA LEU A 50 8.18 13.11 5.87
C LEU A 50 7.70 13.06 4.41
N LEU A 51 6.99 12.00 3.99
CA LEU A 51 6.41 11.87 2.64
C LEU A 51 5.39 10.72 2.58
N VAL A 52 4.18 10.96 2.05
CA VAL A 52 3.25 9.88 1.67
C VAL A 52 3.65 9.35 0.30
N PRO A 53 3.89 8.04 0.11
CA PRO A 53 4.20 7.48 -1.21
C PRO A 53 3.14 7.82 -2.25
N ASP A 54 3.56 8.25 -3.44
CA ASP A 54 2.67 8.61 -4.56
C ASP A 54 2.66 7.51 -5.63
N LEU A 55 1.56 7.36 -6.37
CA LEU A 55 1.50 6.38 -7.46
C LEU A 55 2.42 6.74 -8.64
N ALA A 56 2.76 8.01 -8.81
CA ALA A 56 3.71 8.48 -9.80
C ALA A 56 5.17 8.16 -9.41
N ASP A 57 5.43 7.78 -8.16
CA ASP A 57 6.77 7.39 -7.71
C ASP A 57 7.22 6.09 -8.37
N ARG A 58 8.53 5.98 -8.59
CA ARG A 58 9.17 4.78 -9.13
C ARG A 58 8.83 3.57 -8.26
N PHE A 59 8.35 2.50 -8.89
CA PHE A 59 7.92 1.30 -8.18
C PHE A 59 9.00 0.22 -8.18
N ASN A 60 9.38 -0.21 -6.99
CA ASN A 60 10.25 -1.36 -6.77
C ASN A 60 9.82 -2.08 -5.49
N PHE A 61 9.22 -3.26 -5.67
CA PHE A 61 8.62 -4.03 -4.57
C PHE A 61 9.62 -4.51 -3.50
N ARG A 62 10.93 -4.36 -3.72
CA ARG A 62 11.94 -4.57 -2.68
C ARG A 62 11.91 -3.46 -1.61
N PHE A 63 11.46 -2.27 -1.95
CA PHE A 63 11.43 -1.12 -1.05
C PHE A 63 10.12 -1.03 -0.25
N ALA A 64 10.22 -0.53 0.98
CA ALA A 64 9.09 -0.40 1.90
C ALA A 64 7.97 0.48 1.31
N ALA A 65 8.32 1.63 0.71
CA ALA A 65 7.35 2.55 0.10
C ALA A 65 6.49 1.87 -0.98
N SER A 66 7.09 1.05 -1.86
CA SER A 66 6.32 0.31 -2.88
C SER A 66 5.44 -0.78 -2.29
N LYS A 67 5.83 -1.41 -1.18
CA LYS A 67 4.96 -2.36 -0.45
C LYS A 67 3.78 -1.64 0.20
N LEU A 68 4.00 -0.45 0.77
CA LEU A 68 2.93 0.38 1.32
C LEU A 68 1.93 0.82 0.24
N LEU A 69 2.43 1.24 -0.93
CA LEU A 69 1.58 1.52 -2.11
C LEU A 69 0.78 0.28 -2.53
N ALA A 70 1.40 -0.89 -2.54
CA ALA A 70 0.72 -2.14 -2.86
C ALA A 70 -0.43 -2.44 -1.88
N LEU A 71 -0.27 -2.16 -0.58
CA LEU A 71 -1.34 -2.31 0.40
C LEU A 71 -2.49 -1.32 0.14
N ALA A 72 -2.17 -0.07 -0.20
CA ALA A 72 -3.18 0.93 -0.54
C ALA A 72 -3.96 0.53 -1.80
N VAL A 73 -3.29 0.03 -2.85
CA VAL A 73 -3.96 -0.50 -4.05
C VAL A 73 -4.82 -1.72 -3.71
N LEU A 74 -4.34 -2.62 -2.85
CA LEU A 74 -5.08 -3.82 -2.44
C LEU A 74 -6.36 -3.48 -1.66
N SER A 75 -6.38 -2.33 -0.96
CA SER A 75 -7.57 -1.85 -0.25
C SER A 75 -8.76 -1.48 -1.16
N LEU A 76 -8.52 -1.33 -2.48
CA LEU A 76 -9.58 -1.20 -3.47
C LEU A 76 -10.31 -2.51 -3.77
N GLU A 77 -9.85 -3.60 -3.15
CA GLU A 77 -10.41 -4.94 -3.33
C GLU A 77 -10.37 -5.38 -4.80
N PRO A 78 -9.18 -5.37 -5.45
CA PRO A 78 -9.05 -5.66 -6.86
C PRO A 78 -9.66 -7.02 -7.20
N ARG A 79 -10.36 -7.07 -8.33
CA ARG A 79 -11.08 -8.27 -8.79
C ARG A 79 -10.39 -8.93 -9.96
N ASN A 80 -10.56 -10.23 -10.10
CA ASN A 80 -10.18 -10.95 -11.29
C ASN A 80 -11.00 -10.40 -12.47
N LEU A 81 -10.32 -9.91 -13.51
CA LEU A 81 -10.97 -9.26 -14.65
C LEU A 81 -11.74 -10.26 -15.53
N LEU A 82 -11.50 -11.56 -15.37
CA LEU A 82 -12.21 -12.62 -16.11
C LEU A 82 -13.39 -13.20 -15.32
N THR A 83 -13.25 -13.35 -14.00
CA THR A 83 -14.27 -14.03 -13.17
C THR A 83 -15.10 -13.08 -12.30
N GLY A 84 -14.61 -11.86 -12.06
CA GLY A 84 -15.22 -10.89 -11.15
C GLY A 84 -14.95 -11.15 -9.66
N ASP A 85 -14.32 -12.27 -9.32
CA ASP A 85 -14.00 -12.64 -7.95
C ASP A 85 -12.98 -11.69 -7.33
N ARG A 86 -13.12 -11.41 -6.04
CA ARG A 86 -12.12 -10.62 -5.31
C ARG A 86 -10.79 -11.37 -5.25
N LEU A 87 -9.71 -10.69 -5.59
CA LEU A 87 -8.36 -11.26 -5.46
C LEU A 87 -7.94 -11.23 -4.00
N ALA A 88 -7.70 -12.41 -3.42
CA ALA A 88 -7.18 -12.52 -2.08
C ALA A 88 -5.67 -12.23 -2.05
N ALA A 89 -5.21 -11.47 -1.05
CA ALA A 89 -3.81 -11.10 -0.85
C ALA A 89 -2.86 -12.32 -0.91
N GLY A 90 -3.24 -13.41 -0.22
CA GLY A 90 -2.46 -14.64 -0.18
C GLY A 90 -2.26 -15.28 -1.57
N GLN A 91 -3.30 -15.30 -2.40
CA GLN A 91 -3.22 -15.87 -3.76
C GLN A 91 -2.26 -15.09 -4.67
N LEU A 92 -2.12 -13.78 -4.44
CA LEU A 92 -1.23 -12.90 -5.20
C LEU A 92 0.21 -13.02 -4.71
N ILE A 93 0.43 -13.08 -3.39
CA ILE A 93 1.76 -13.16 -2.77
C ILE A 93 2.43 -14.52 -3.01
N HIS A 94 1.68 -15.63 -2.94
CA HIS A 94 2.22 -16.98 -3.19
C HIS A 94 2.73 -17.18 -4.63
N ARG A 95 2.43 -16.29 -5.58
CA ARG A 95 2.98 -16.34 -6.94
C ARG A 95 4.35 -15.69 -7.06
N VAL A 96 4.72 -14.82 -6.11
CA VAL A 96 6.01 -14.09 -6.07
C VAL A 96 7.15 -14.99 -5.58
N THR A 97 6.84 -16.12 -4.95
CA THR A 97 7.85 -17.10 -4.50
C THR A 97 8.50 -17.88 -5.66
N SER A 98 8.01 -17.70 -6.90
CA SER A 98 8.76 -18.08 -8.10
C SER A 98 10.01 -17.21 -8.22
N VAL A 99 11.18 -17.85 -8.36
CA VAL A 99 12.54 -17.25 -8.37
C VAL A 99 12.72 -16.08 -9.36
N HIS A 100 11.78 -15.90 -10.30
CA HIS A 100 11.83 -14.87 -11.33
C HIS A 100 10.80 -13.73 -11.19
N ALA A 101 9.82 -13.84 -10.29
CA ALA A 101 8.80 -12.82 -10.10
C ALA A 101 9.21 -11.82 -9.00
N SER A 102 9.56 -10.60 -9.38
CA SER A 102 10.01 -9.56 -8.45
C SER A 102 8.88 -8.74 -7.80
N SER A 103 7.61 -8.94 -8.20
CA SER A 103 6.45 -8.26 -7.63
C SER A 103 5.15 -9.03 -7.89
N PRO A 104 4.15 -8.98 -6.97
CA PRO A 104 2.80 -9.51 -7.21
C PRO A 104 1.96 -8.61 -8.11
N LEU A 105 2.43 -7.39 -8.42
CA LEU A 105 1.73 -6.47 -9.32
C LEU A 105 2.36 -6.53 -10.71
N LEU A 106 1.51 -6.71 -11.70
CA LEU A 106 1.91 -6.79 -13.09
C LEU A 106 1.77 -5.43 -13.77
N PRO A 107 2.67 -5.11 -14.72
CA PRO A 107 2.55 -3.89 -15.49
C PRO A 107 1.38 -3.94 -16.48
N VAL A 108 0.64 -2.84 -16.63
CA VAL A 108 -0.37 -2.69 -17.71
C VAL A 108 0.33 -2.59 -19.06
N PHE A 109 1.35 -1.75 -19.15
CA PHE A 109 2.23 -1.59 -20.31
C PHE A 109 3.62 -2.16 -20.04
N PRO A 110 4.20 -2.93 -20.97
CA PRO A 110 5.56 -3.45 -20.81
C PRO A 110 6.56 -2.30 -20.67
N VAL A 111 7.56 -2.50 -19.80
CA VAL A 111 8.65 -1.54 -19.58
C VAL A 111 9.89 -2.08 -20.29
N HIS A 112 10.40 -1.35 -21.28
CA HIS A 112 11.58 -1.77 -22.05
C HIS A 112 12.86 -1.20 -21.43
N ARG A 113 14.00 -1.88 -21.64
CA ARG A 113 15.31 -1.36 -21.22
C ARG A 113 15.60 -0.04 -21.95
N GLY A 114 16.02 0.98 -21.21
CA GLY A 114 16.33 2.31 -21.74
C GLY A 114 15.13 3.27 -21.78
N GLU A 115 13.93 2.81 -21.46
CA GLU A 115 12.74 3.65 -21.40
C GLU A 115 12.72 4.48 -20.10
N ASN A 116 12.87 5.81 -20.23
CA ASN A 116 12.95 6.75 -19.11
C ASN A 116 11.61 7.45 -18.81
N ASP A 117 10.50 6.91 -19.30
CA ASP A 117 9.17 7.42 -18.93
C ASP A 117 8.90 7.08 -17.46
N HIS A 118 8.84 8.12 -16.63
CA HIS A 118 8.66 7.98 -15.19
C HIS A 118 7.35 7.24 -14.84
N TYR A 119 6.26 7.44 -15.59
CA TYR A 119 4.99 6.78 -15.33
C TYR A 119 5.03 5.29 -15.68
N LEU A 120 5.79 4.88 -16.71
CA LEU A 120 5.94 3.45 -17.03
C LEU A 120 6.66 2.69 -15.92
N GLN A 121 7.59 3.35 -15.24
CA GLN A 121 8.32 2.78 -14.12
C GLN A 121 7.59 2.92 -12.77
N SER A 122 6.45 3.61 -12.71
CA SER A 122 5.77 3.94 -11.47
C SER A 122 4.75 2.89 -11.03
N ALA A 123 4.13 3.11 -9.86
CA ALA A 123 3.05 2.28 -9.36
C ALA A 123 1.75 2.47 -10.16
N ALA A 124 1.62 3.60 -10.86
CA ALA A 124 0.52 3.88 -11.78
C ALA A 124 0.42 2.84 -12.92
N ASN A 125 1.54 2.24 -13.31
CA ASN A 125 1.56 1.16 -14.30
C ASN A 125 1.31 -0.23 -13.69
N ARG A 126 1.07 -0.36 -12.38
CA ARG A 126 1.01 -1.66 -11.68
C ARG A 126 -0.40 -1.99 -11.19
N ILE A 127 -0.88 -3.20 -11.48
CA ILE A 127 -2.16 -3.73 -10.98
C ILE A 127 -2.01 -5.15 -10.43
N PHE A 128 -2.89 -5.52 -9.50
CA PHE A 128 -2.98 -6.90 -9.02
C PHE A 128 -3.83 -7.72 -9.97
N HIS A 129 -3.21 -8.62 -10.72
CA HIS A 129 -3.95 -9.56 -11.54
C HIS A 129 -3.08 -10.77 -11.87
N PRO A 130 -3.65 -11.98 -12.00
CA PRO A 130 -2.96 -13.09 -12.64
C PRO A 130 -2.39 -12.73 -14.03
N PRO A 131 -1.28 -13.31 -14.47
CA PRO A 131 -0.83 -13.15 -15.85
C PRO A 131 -1.92 -13.57 -16.84
N HIS A 132 -2.07 -12.82 -17.93
CA HIS A 132 -3.05 -13.11 -18.98
C HIS A 132 -2.36 -13.21 -20.35
N PRO A 133 -2.68 -14.22 -21.18
CA PRO A 133 -2.19 -14.29 -22.55
C PRO A 133 -2.54 -13.02 -23.34
N GLY A 134 -1.54 -12.39 -23.97
CA GLY A 134 -1.74 -11.12 -24.69
C GLY A 134 -1.62 -9.87 -23.82
N GLY A 135 -1.36 -10.01 -22.52
CA GLY A 135 -1.03 -8.90 -21.62
C GLY A 135 -2.25 -8.19 -21.02
N LEU A 136 -1.99 -7.41 -19.97
CA LEU A 136 -3.06 -6.76 -19.20
C LEU A 136 -3.73 -5.62 -19.94
N ARG A 137 -3.01 -4.86 -20.76
CA ARG A 137 -3.62 -3.81 -21.61
C ARG A 137 -4.77 -4.38 -22.43
N ARG A 138 -4.54 -5.48 -23.17
CA ARG A 138 -5.55 -6.11 -24.03
C ARG A 138 -6.74 -6.60 -23.22
N LEU A 139 -6.48 -7.21 -22.06
CA LEU A 139 -7.52 -7.66 -21.16
C LEU A 139 -8.39 -6.49 -20.69
N LEU A 140 -7.75 -5.43 -20.19
CA LEU A 140 -8.44 -4.24 -19.69
C LEU A 140 -9.31 -3.60 -20.77
N THR A 141 -8.80 -3.38 -21.99
CA THR A 141 -9.58 -2.82 -23.11
C THR A 141 -10.82 -3.65 -23.46
N GLY A 142 -10.83 -4.96 -23.16
CA GLY A 142 -11.99 -5.83 -23.38
C GLY A 142 -13.06 -5.77 -22.28
N ILE A 143 -12.79 -5.14 -21.14
CA ILE A 143 -13.72 -5.05 -20.02
C ILE A 143 -14.71 -3.90 -20.22
N THR A 144 -16.00 -4.21 -20.16
CA THR A 144 -17.10 -3.23 -20.20
C THR A 144 -17.68 -2.90 -18.82
N ASP A 145 -17.48 -3.76 -17.82
CA ASP A 145 -17.93 -3.50 -16.45
C ASP A 145 -17.01 -2.49 -15.75
N SER A 146 -17.51 -1.26 -15.60
CA SER A 146 -16.80 -0.17 -14.92
C SER A 146 -16.46 -0.50 -13.47
N ARG A 147 -17.22 -1.36 -12.78
CA ARG A 147 -16.94 -1.75 -11.38
C ARG A 147 -15.67 -2.58 -11.28
N LEU A 148 -15.39 -3.42 -12.28
CA LEU A 148 -14.14 -4.17 -12.35
C LEU A 148 -12.96 -3.23 -12.57
N LEU A 149 -13.07 -2.28 -13.49
CA LEU A 149 -12.03 -1.28 -13.76
C LEU A 149 -11.73 -0.40 -12.53
N LEU A 150 -12.78 0.06 -11.84
CA LEU A 150 -12.66 0.84 -10.62
C LEU A 150 -11.96 0.07 -9.49
N SER A 151 -12.15 -1.25 -9.40
CA SER A 151 -11.43 -2.09 -8.42
C SER A 151 -9.91 -2.12 -8.64
N HIS A 152 -9.44 -1.74 -9.83
CA HIS A 152 -8.02 -1.58 -10.17
C HIS A 152 -7.56 -0.12 -10.21
N GLY A 153 -8.44 0.81 -9.82
CA GLY A 153 -8.18 2.24 -9.84
C GLY A 153 -8.17 2.87 -11.23
N ILE A 154 -8.95 2.32 -12.16
CA ILE A 154 -9.11 2.86 -13.51
C ILE A 154 -10.44 3.61 -13.54
N SER A 155 -10.37 4.95 -13.59
CA SER A 155 -11.53 5.82 -13.76
C SER A 155 -12.04 5.82 -15.20
N GLU A 156 -13.16 6.48 -15.45
CA GLU A 156 -13.71 6.63 -16.81
C GLU A 156 -12.76 7.39 -17.74
N GLU A 157 -12.14 8.46 -17.25
CA GLU A 157 -11.19 9.28 -18.01
C GLU A 157 -9.91 8.50 -18.32
N ALA A 158 -9.41 7.75 -17.32
CA ALA A 158 -8.29 6.85 -17.53
C ALA A 158 -8.67 5.77 -18.54
N ARG A 159 -9.87 5.20 -18.45
CA ARG A 159 -10.37 4.20 -19.38
C ARG A 159 -10.43 4.74 -20.82
N GLN A 160 -10.94 5.95 -21.03
CA GLN A 160 -10.96 6.58 -22.34
C GLN A 160 -9.55 6.69 -22.93
N SER A 161 -8.57 7.15 -22.13
CA SER A 161 -7.17 7.24 -22.56
C SER A 161 -6.55 5.87 -22.89
N LEU A 162 -6.96 4.80 -22.17
CA LEU A 162 -6.54 3.44 -22.46
C LEU A 162 -7.02 2.97 -23.84
N ASP A 163 -8.28 3.29 -24.17
CA ASP A 163 -8.92 2.91 -25.42
C ASP A 163 -8.35 3.70 -26.61
N ASP A 164 -8.06 4.99 -26.41
CA ASP A 164 -7.41 5.86 -27.40
C ASP A 164 -5.92 5.49 -27.60
N GLY A 165 -5.36 4.64 -26.75
CA GLY A 165 -3.98 4.19 -26.82
C GLY A 165 -2.97 5.20 -26.26
N ASP A 166 -3.43 6.28 -25.61
CA ASP A 166 -2.56 7.24 -24.92
C ASP A 166 -2.13 6.69 -23.55
N ARG A 167 -1.02 5.95 -23.60
CA ARG A 167 -0.42 5.34 -22.40
C ARG A 167 -0.03 6.36 -21.34
N VAL A 168 0.42 7.54 -21.71
CA VAL A 168 0.93 8.54 -20.76
C VAL A 168 -0.25 9.18 -20.05
N ALA A 169 -1.29 9.56 -20.80
CA ALA A 169 -2.52 10.07 -20.23
C ALA A 169 -3.19 9.04 -19.31
N PHE A 170 -3.29 7.78 -19.73
CA PHE A 170 -3.84 6.71 -18.88
C PHE A 170 -3.12 6.62 -17.52
N LEU A 171 -1.80 6.58 -17.51
CA LEU A 171 -1.02 6.39 -16.28
C LEU A 171 -1.12 7.62 -15.37
N LYS A 172 -1.09 8.82 -15.96
CA LYS A 172 -1.26 10.07 -15.23
C LYS A 172 -2.64 10.15 -14.58
N LEU A 173 -3.71 9.94 -15.34
CA LEU A 173 -5.09 9.98 -14.85
C LEU A 173 -5.33 8.93 -13.77
N ARG A 174 -4.79 7.72 -13.95
CA ARG A 174 -4.82 6.68 -12.91
C ARG A 174 -4.11 7.13 -11.63
N ALA A 175 -2.91 7.71 -11.74
CA ALA A 175 -2.19 8.20 -10.56
C ALA A 175 -2.98 9.30 -9.82
N GLU A 176 -3.52 10.28 -10.56
CA GLU A 176 -4.31 11.38 -10.02
C GLU A 176 -5.59 10.89 -9.33
N TRP A 177 -6.30 9.94 -9.94
CA TRP A 177 -7.50 9.35 -9.36
C TRP A 177 -7.21 8.55 -8.08
N MET A 178 -6.06 7.86 -8.05
CA MET A 178 -5.63 7.04 -6.92
C MET A 178 -5.08 7.85 -5.74
N ARG A 179 -4.44 9.00 -6.00
CA ARG A 179 -3.80 9.85 -4.98
C ARG A 179 -4.68 10.13 -3.75
N PRO A 180 -5.92 10.65 -3.87
CA PRO A 180 -6.76 10.89 -2.70
C PRO A 180 -7.11 9.61 -1.95
N ARG A 181 -7.27 8.47 -2.64
CA ARG A 181 -7.61 7.18 -2.02
C ARG A 181 -6.44 6.59 -1.24
N VAL A 182 -5.22 6.73 -1.77
CA VAL A 182 -3.99 6.35 -1.07
C VAL A 182 -3.81 7.20 0.19
N LEU A 183 -4.05 8.51 0.09
CA LEU A 183 -4.01 9.40 1.24
C LEU A 183 -5.05 9.01 2.30
N THR A 184 -6.31 8.78 1.90
CA THR A 184 -7.37 8.31 2.80
C THR A 184 -7.02 6.97 3.45
N PHE A 185 -6.45 6.04 2.68
CA PHE A 185 -5.99 4.75 3.19
C PHE A 185 -4.99 4.95 4.32
N PHE A 186 -3.90 5.70 4.10
CA PHE A 186 -2.91 5.91 5.14
C PHE A 186 -3.45 6.67 6.34
N ASN A 187 -4.23 7.74 6.12
CA ASN A 187 -4.85 8.53 7.19
C ASN A 187 -5.67 7.68 8.16
N ARG A 188 -6.43 6.70 7.63
CA ARG A 188 -7.22 5.75 8.45
C ARG A 188 -6.37 4.94 9.42
N TYR A 189 -5.12 4.63 9.06
CA TYR A 189 -4.23 3.77 9.82
C TYR A 189 -3.28 4.54 10.74
N VAL A 190 -2.80 5.71 10.31
CA VAL A 190 -1.89 6.55 11.12
C VAL A 190 -2.63 7.35 12.18
N ARG A 191 -3.82 7.89 11.87
CA ARG A 191 -4.66 8.66 12.80
C ARG A 191 -3.85 9.66 13.63
N TRP A 192 -3.14 10.57 12.94
CA TRP A 192 -2.26 11.56 13.56
C TRP A 192 -3.01 12.53 14.49
N ASP A 193 -4.27 12.78 14.18
CA ASP A 193 -5.19 13.68 14.87
C ASP A 193 -5.90 13.03 16.07
N GLU A 194 -5.82 11.70 16.23
CA GLU A 194 -6.41 11.02 17.37
C GLU A 194 -5.41 10.92 18.53
N PRO A 195 -5.84 11.21 19.78
CA PRO A 195 -4.96 11.09 20.92
C PRO A 195 -4.53 9.63 21.12
N ASP A 196 -3.27 9.44 21.50
CA ASP A 196 -2.70 8.14 21.87
C ASP A 196 -3.03 7.82 23.33
N ARG A 197 -4.31 7.83 23.68
CA ARG A 197 -4.77 7.42 25.01
C ARG A 197 -4.89 5.90 25.10
N PRO A 198 -4.61 5.31 26.27
CA PRO A 198 -4.90 3.90 26.54
C PRO A 198 -6.38 3.57 26.27
N SER A 199 -6.66 2.28 26.01
CA SER A 199 -8.04 1.81 25.87
C SER A 199 -8.81 2.01 27.18
N ILE A 200 -10.12 2.26 27.13
CA ILE A 200 -10.95 2.26 28.34
C ILE A 200 -10.87 0.90 29.06
N ALA A 201 -10.65 -0.18 28.31
CA ALA A 201 -10.47 -1.52 28.87
C ALA A 201 -9.22 -1.65 29.78
N SER A 202 -8.16 -0.86 29.57
CA SER A 202 -7.00 -0.84 30.48
C SER A 202 -7.22 0.00 31.74
N LEU A 203 -8.33 0.73 31.83
CA LEU A 203 -8.71 1.50 33.03
C LEU A 203 -9.65 0.72 33.96
N ILE A 204 -10.04 -0.50 33.58
CA ILE A 204 -10.85 -1.38 34.43
C ILE A 204 -9.91 -2.08 35.40
N VAL A 205 -9.78 -1.53 36.61
CA VAL A 205 -9.18 -2.23 37.74
C VAL A 205 -10.22 -3.23 38.25
N ASN A 206 -9.87 -4.52 38.31
CA ASN A 206 -10.69 -5.51 39.00
C ASN A 206 -10.61 -5.24 40.50
N ASP A 207 -11.62 -4.57 41.06
CA ASP A 207 -11.87 -4.50 42.50
C ASP A 207 -12.33 -5.88 43.00
N GLU A 208 -11.42 -6.85 43.09
CA GLU A 208 -11.67 -8.09 43.83
C GLU A 208 -10.36 -8.67 44.37
N ALA A 209 -9.93 -8.13 45.51
CA ALA A 209 -9.10 -8.83 46.48
C ALA A 209 -9.45 -8.30 47.88
N ALA A 210 -10.38 -9.00 48.54
CA ALA A 210 -10.64 -8.91 49.98
C ALA A 210 -10.07 -10.16 50.65
#